data_AF-A0A3R6WWN1-F1
#
_entry.id   AF-A0A3R6WWN1-F1
#
_cell.length_a   1.000
_cell.length_b   1.000
_cell.length_c   1.000
_cell.angle_alpha   90.00
_cell.angle_beta   90.00
_cell.angle_gamma   90.00
#
_symmetry.space_group_name_H-M   'P 1'
#
loop_
_entity.id
_entity.type
_entity.pdbx_description
1 polymer ?
#
loop_
_entity_poly.entity_id
_entity_poly.type
_entity_poly.pdbx_seq_one_letter_code
_entity_poly.pdbx_strand_id
1 'polypeptide(L)'
;MNNIKVKLVEAHQSQLKNFDVKKELQSVQEYVNGLEIELENRTVFLVCIQGNYDDFGKRTNTVFVIINNCGKAIRELHGVIKVKSCILHTVQFAKATIDFDEAFMGKIENNEGMLVHLNIPTRGLNQNKIFKSTELEVEFTDVRVTYVDE
;
A
#
# COMPACT_ATOMS: atom_id res chain seq x y z
N MET A 1 6.92 -16.57 -11.87
CA MET A 1 6.85 -15.33 -11.08
C MET A 1 6.03 -14.33 -11.86
N ASN A 2 4.94 -13.82 -11.30
CA ASN A 2 4.19 -12.74 -11.93
C ASN A 2 5.05 -11.48 -11.83
N ASN A 3 5.38 -10.88 -12.98
CA ASN A 3 6.19 -9.66 -13.03
C ASN A 3 5.31 -8.49 -12.61
N ILE A 4 5.26 -8.18 -11.31
CA ILE A 4 4.46 -7.07 -10.79
C ILE A 4 5.18 -5.76 -11.06
N LYS A 5 4.56 -4.87 -11.83
CA LYS A 5 5.11 -3.53 -12.09
C LYS A 5 4.50 -2.52 -11.11
N VAL A 6 5.33 -1.94 -10.25
CA VAL A 6 4.91 -0.92 -9.29
C VAL A 6 4.97 0.47 -9.94
N LYS A 7 3.94 1.28 -9.73
CA LYS A 7 3.87 2.67 -10.19
C LYS A 7 3.29 3.60 -9.11
N LEU A 8 3.48 4.90 -9.31
CA LEU A 8 2.76 5.91 -8.55
C LEU A 8 1.29 5.99 -8.99
N VAL A 9 0.44 6.45 -8.09
CA VAL A 9 -0.93 6.90 -8.41
C VAL A 9 -0.90 7.96 -9.51
N GLU A 10 -1.93 8.02 -10.36
CA GLU A 10 -2.03 8.97 -11.48
C GLU A 10 -1.85 10.42 -11.01
N ALA A 11 -2.53 10.79 -9.93
CA ALA A 11 -2.46 12.12 -9.33
C ALA A 11 -1.05 12.53 -8.88
N HIS A 12 -0.10 11.60 -8.78
CA HIS A 12 1.27 11.85 -8.31
C HIS A 12 2.34 11.55 -9.36
N GLN A 13 1.95 11.27 -10.62
CA GLN A 13 2.90 11.02 -11.71
C GLN A 13 3.89 12.17 -11.92
N SER A 14 3.47 13.41 -11.70
CA SER A 14 4.35 14.59 -11.80
C SER A 14 5.54 14.55 -10.82
N GLN A 15 5.42 13.81 -9.72
CA GLN A 15 6.47 13.65 -8.71
C GLN A 15 7.64 12.78 -9.19
N LEU A 16 7.50 12.03 -10.29
CA LEU A 16 8.61 11.28 -10.90
C LEU A 16 9.75 12.18 -11.39
N LYS A 17 9.55 13.50 -11.45
CA LYS A 17 10.64 14.47 -11.68
C LYS A 17 11.60 14.56 -10.49
N ASN A 18 11.15 14.20 -9.28
CA ASN A 18 11.95 14.17 -8.07
C ASN A 18 12.80 12.88 -8.02
N PHE A 19 14.10 13.05 -7.74
CA PHE A 19 15.05 11.95 -7.64
C PHE A 19 14.75 11.00 -6.48
N ASP A 20 14.35 11.52 -5.33
CA ASP A 20 14.08 10.71 -4.14
C ASP A 20 12.86 9.81 -4.34
N VAL A 21 11.83 10.32 -5.03
CA VAL A 21 10.62 9.56 -5.39
C VAL A 21 10.96 8.42 -6.35
N LYS A 22 11.82 8.66 -7.34
CA LYS A 22 12.31 7.61 -8.24
C LYS A 22 13.08 6.52 -7.50
N LYS A 23 13.94 6.93 -6.57
CA LYS A 23 14.74 6.02 -5.74
C LYS A 23 13.84 5.18 -4.83
N GLU A 24 12.81 5.78 -4.23
CA GLU A 24 11.81 5.05 -3.45
C GLU A 24 11.07 4.03 -4.33
N LEU A 25 10.53 4.45 -5.47
CA LEU A 25 9.79 3.57 -6.37
C LEU A 25 10.64 2.39 -6.83
N GLN A 26 11.93 2.62 -7.15
CA GLN A 26 12.87 1.56 -7.47
C GLN A 26 13.08 0.60 -6.30
N SER A 27 13.31 1.12 -5.09
CA SER A 27 13.49 0.28 -3.89
C SER A 27 12.25 -0.56 -3.58
N VAL A 28 11.06 0.00 -3.75
CA VAL A 28 9.79 -0.72 -3.59
C VAL A 28 9.63 -1.79 -4.67
N GLN A 29 9.98 -1.48 -5.92
CA GLN A 29 9.95 -2.46 -7.02
C GLN A 29 10.89 -3.63 -6.74
N GLU A 30 12.11 -3.37 -6.27
CA GLU A 30 13.07 -4.42 -5.88
C GLU A 30 12.55 -5.28 -4.72
N TYR A 31 11.92 -4.65 -3.72
CA TYR A 31 11.28 -5.38 -2.62
C TYR A 31 10.16 -6.30 -3.13
N VAL A 32 9.23 -5.79 -3.94
CA VAL A 32 8.12 -6.57 -4.50
C VAL A 32 8.63 -7.72 -5.39
N ASN A 33 9.68 -7.49 -6.18
CA ASN A 33 10.30 -8.53 -7.02
C ASN A 33 10.91 -9.67 -6.18
N GLY A 34 11.38 -9.37 -4.97
CA GLY A 34 11.94 -10.35 -4.05
C GLY A 34 10.89 -11.11 -3.24
N LEU A 35 9.61 -10.71 -3.29
CA LEU A 35 8.55 -11.42 -2.59
C LEU A 35 8.07 -12.62 -3.41
N GLU A 36 8.14 -13.80 -2.81
CA GLU A 36 7.46 -15.01 -3.32
C GLU A 36 5.97 -14.94 -2.96
N ILE A 37 5.22 -14.04 -3.60
CA ILE A 37 3.77 -13.92 -3.37
C ILE A 37 3.03 -14.89 -4.27
N GLU A 38 2.29 -15.83 -3.66
CA GLU A 38 1.26 -16.59 -4.36
C GLU A 38 0.01 -15.72 -4.49
N LEU A 39 -0.15 -15.09 -5.64
CA LEU A 39 -1.32 -14.26 -5.92
C LEU A 39 -2.49 -15.16 -6.32
N GLU A 40 -3.45 -15.33 -5.42
CA GLU A 40 -4.75 -15.91 -5.73
C GLU A 40 -5.42 -15.18 -6.89
N ASN A 41 -6.10 -15.95 -7.74
CA ASN A 41 -6.81 -15.42 -8.89
C ASN A 41 -7.97 -14.53 -8.46
N ARG A 42 -8.17 -13.44 -9.21
CA ARG A 42 -9.32 -12.53 -9.08
C ARG A 42 -9.32 -11.65 -7.81
N THR A 43 -8.15 -11.42 -7.22
CA THR A 43 -8.01 -10.69 -5.95
C THR A 43 -7.14 -9.43 -6.10
N VAL A 44 -7.40 -8.44 -5.27
CA VAL A 44 -6.49 -7.30 -5.04
C VAL A 44 -5.70 -7.55 -3.77
N PHE A 45 -4.38 -7.43 -3.84
CA PHE A 45 -3.48 -7.68 -2.72
C PHE A 45 -2.98 -6.37 -2.13
N LEU A 46 -2.77 -6.38 -0.82
CA LEU A 46 -2.15 -5.28 -0.10
C LEU A 46 -0.84 -5.76 0.52
N VAL A 47 0.27 -5.17 0.12
CA VAL A 47 1.60 -5.46 0.66
C VAL A 47 2.05 -4.28 1.51
N CYS A 48 2.35 -4.51 2.77
CA CYS A 48 2.94 -3.50 3.65
C CYS A 48 4.46 -3.50 3.50
N ILE A 49 5.04 -2.35 3.20
CA ILE A 49 6.49 -2.19 2.99
C ILE A 49 7.17 -1.75 4.28
N GLN A 50 6.65 -0.71 4.93
CA GLN A 50 7.20 -0.15 6.16
C GLN A 50 6.19 0.79 6.84
N GLY A 51 6.39 1.04 8.13
CA GLY A 51 5.65 2.07 8.87
C GLY A 51 6.60 3.00 9.63
N ASN A 52 6.53 4.29 9.39
CA ASN A 52 7.33 5.30 10.08
C ASN A 52 6.46 6.07 11.08
N TYR A 53 6.57 5.74 12.36
CA TYR A 53 5.85 6.42 13.43
C TYR A 53 6.54 7.73 13.81
N ASP A 54 5.76 8.80 13.74
CA ASP A 54 6.07 10.11 14.27
C ASP A 54 5.38 10.32 15.63
N ASP A 55 6.18 10.43 16.69
CA ASP A 55 5.70 10.64 18.05
C ASP A 55 5.03 12.01 18.24
N PHE A 56 5.45 13.02 17.46
CA PHE A 56 4.85 14.34 17.53
C PHE A 56 3.43 14.33 16.95
N GLY A 57 3.27 13.82 15.72
CA GLY A 57 1.99 13.72 15.04
C GLY A 57 1.08 12.59 15.54
N LYS A 58 1.60 11.69 16.38
CA LYS A 58 0.92 10.46 16.86
C LYS A 58 0.33 9.65 15.69
N ARG A 59 1.09 9.55 14.60
CA ARG A 59 0.69 8.90 13.35
C ARG A 59 1.84 8.07 12.80
N THR A 60 1.50 6.96 12.19
CA THR A 60 2.43 6.16 11.38
C THR A 60 2.17 6.44 9.92
N ASN A 61 3.17 6.95 9.21
CA ASN A 61 3.17 6.95 7.76
C ASN A 61 3.50 5.53 7.29
N THR A 62 2.48 4.80 6.82
CA THR A 62 2.62 3.43 6.37
C THR A 62 2.62 3.39 4.85
N VAL A 63 3.63 2.70 4.31
CA VAL A 63 3.84 2.55 2.87
C VAL A 63 3.27 1.20 2.45
N PHE A 64 2.36 1.22 1.48
CA PHE A 64 1.75 0.03 0.92
C PHE A 64 1.93 -0.04 -0.59
N VAL A 65 1.92 -1.26 -1.11
CA VAL A 65 1.69 -1.54 -2.53
C VAL A 65 0.38 -2.29 -2.67
N ILE A 66 -0.54 -1.75 -3.45
CA ILE A 66 -1.80 -2.40 -3.79
C ILE A 66 -1.66 -3.05 -5.17
N ILE A 67 -1.75 -4.37 -5.25
CA ILE A 67 -1.51 -5.13 -6.49
C ILE A 67 -2.83 -5.63 -7.05
N ASN A 68 -3.11 -5.30 -8.31
CA ASN A 68 -4.25 -5.83 -9.04
C ASN A 68 -3.91 -7.20 -9.65
N ASN A 69 -4.60 -8.25 -9.21
CA ASN A 69 -4.57 -9.58 -9.85
C ASN A 69 -5.99 -10.04 -10.24
N CYS A 70 -6.87 -9.10 -10.59
CA CYS A 70 -8.26 -9.39 -10.93
C CYS A 70 -8.45 -10.02 -12.32
N GLY A 71 -7.40 -10.08 -13.14
CA GLY A 71 -7.45 -10.50 -14.54
C GLY A 71 -7.87 -9.40 -15.52
N LYS A 72 -8.24 -8.22 -15.03
CA LYS A 72 -8.66 -7.04 -15.81
C LYS A 72 -8.20 -5.75 -15.13
N ALA A 73 -8.13 -4.65 -15.88
CA ALA A 73 -7.83 -3.34 -15.33
C ALA A 73 -8.93 -2.85 -14.38
N ILE A 74 -8.53 -2.16 -13.30
CA ILE A 74 -9.43 -1.49 -12.36
C ILE A 74 -9.19 0.02 -12.39
N ARG A 75 -10.24 0.80 -12.14
CA ARG A 75 -10.21 2.27 -12.12
C ARG A 75 -10.69 2.90 -10.82
N GLU A 76 -11.36 2.14 -9.96
CA GLU A 76 -11.74 2.58 -8.62
C GLU A 76 -11.48 1.45 -7.64
N LEU A 77 -11.12 1.81 -6.40
CA LEU A 77 -10.82 0.87 -5.33
C LEU A 77 -11.31 1.41 -3.99
N HIS A 78 -12.21 0.65 -3.37
CA HIS A 78 -12.61 0.82 -1.98
C HIS A 78 -12.08 -0.33 -1.13
N GLY A 79 -11.73 -0.05 0.11
CA GLY A 79 -11.44 -1.11 1.08
C GLY A 79 -11.08 -0.59 2.46
N VAL A 80 -10.99 -1.54 3.39
CA VAL A 80 -10.69 -1.31 4.79
C VAL A 80 -9.36 -1.95 5.13
N ILE A 81 -8.43 -1.14 5.63
CA ILE A 81 -7.10 -1.57 6.05
C ILE A 81 -7.04 -1.55 7.57
N LYS A 82 -6.62 -2.69 8.15
CA LYS A 82 -6.24 -2.80 9.56
C LYS A 82 -4.79 -3.22 9.65
N VAL A 83 -4.03 -2.51 10.47
CA VAL A 83 -2.62 -2.80 10.74
C VAL A 83 -2.48 -3.20 12.20
N LYS A 84 -1.67 -4.22 12.46
CA LYS A 84 -1.31 -4.68 13.80
C LYS A 84 0.20 -4.80 13.89
N SER A 85 0.76 -4.52 15.06
CA SER A 85 2.15 -4.88 15.32
C SER A 85 2.24 -6.30 15.86
N CYS A 86 3.11 -7.11 15.26
CA CYS A 86 3.37 -8.48 15.70
C CYS A 86 4.31 -8.54 16.92
N ILE A 87 5.06 -7.45 17.16
CA ILE A 87 6.10 -7.39 18.20
C ILE A 87 5.72 -6.52 19.40
N LEU A 88 4.75 -5.61 19.24
CA LEU A 88 4.32 -4.68 20.29
C LEU A 88 2.81 -4.67 20.41
N HIS A 89 2.25 -5.55 21.25
CA HIS A 89 0.81 -5.72 21.42
C HIS A 89 0.09 -4.50 22.04
N THR A 90 0.83 -3.60 22.68
CA THR A 90 0.29 -2.33 23.22
C THR A 90 0.06 -1.28 22.15
N VAL A 91 0.65 -1.43 20.97
CA VAL A 91 0.52 -0.49 19.86
C VAL A 91 -0.79 -0.71 19.14
N GLN A 92 -1.55 0.37 18.98
CA GLN A 92 -2.85 0.35 18.32
C GLN A 92 -2.86 1.32 17.15
N PHE A 93 -3.13 0.79 15.96
CA PHE A 93 -3.35 1.56 14.75
C PHE A 93 -4.86 1.75 14.57
N ALA A 94 -5.29 2.96 14.23
CA ALA A 94 -6.67 3.21 13.84
C ALA A 94 -7.01 2.45 12.54
N LYS A 95 -8.27 2.03 12.39
CA LYS A 95 -8.79 1.49 11.12
C LYS A 95 -8.71 2.59 10.06
N ALA A 96 -8.15 2.26 8.90
CA ALA A 96 -8.14 3.12 7.72
C ALA A 96 -9.17 2.61 6.71
N THR A 97 -9.89 3.54 6.09
CA THR A 97 -10.76 3.24 4.94
C THR A 97 -10.21 4.02 3.76
N ILE A 98 -10.03 3.34 2.64
CA ILE A 98 -9.61 3.94 1.37
C ILE A 98 -10.79 3.94 0.41
N ASP A 99 -10.87 5.00 -0.37
CA ASP A 99 -11.85 5.18 -1.43
C ASP A 99 -11.13 5.97 -2.53
N PHE A 100 -10.55 5.24 -3.47
CA PHE A 100 -9.75 5.78 -4.56
C PHE A 100 -10.57 5.78 -5.84
N ASP A 101 -10.72 6.95 -6.44
CA ASP A 101 -11.39 7.15 -7.72
C ASP A 101 -10.39 7.13 -8.90
N GLU A 102 -10.92 7.10 -10.12
CA GLU A 102 -10.10 7.07 -11.35
C GLU A 102 -9.20 8.30 -11.47
N ALA A 103 -9.63 9.46 -10.97
CA ALA A 103 -8.83 10.68 -11.01
C ALA A 103 -7.57 10.58 -10.13
N PHE A 104 -7.67 9.89 -8.99
CA PHE A 104 -6.54 9.64 -8.11
C PHE A 104 -5.64 8.51 -8.62
N MET A 105 -6.21 7.32 -8.85
CA MET A 105 -5.42 6.12 -9.12
C MET A 105 -5.08 5.92 -10.60
N GLY A 106 -5.87 6.50 -11.51
CA GLY A 106 -5.84 6.17 -12.93
C GLY A 106 -6.36 4.76 -13.20
N LYS A 107 -5.81 4.10 -14.22
CA LYS A 107 -6.10 2.68 -14.50
C LYS A 107 -4.97 1.83 -13.94
N ILE A 108 -5.28 0.80 -13.17
CA ILE A 108 -4.29 -0.18 -12.69
C ILE A 108 -4.49 -1.48 -13.47
N GLU A 109 -3.54 -1.82 -14.34
CA GLU A 109 -3.62 -3.03 -15.17
C GLU A 109 -3.47 -4.30 -14.31
N ASN A 110 -3.85 -5.44 -14.88
CA ASN A 110 -3.56 -6.71 -14.23
C ASN A 110 -2.04 -6.90 -14.08
N ASN A 111 -1.60 -7.39 -12.91
CA ASN A 111 -0.19 -7.46 -12.51
C ASN A 111 0.49 -6.09 -12.33
N GLU A 112 -0.25 -5.00 -12.17
CA GLU A 112 0.31 -3.73 -11.72
C GLU A 112 0.07 -3.50 -10.22
N GLY A 113 1.06 -2.90 -9.59
CA GLY A 113 1.04 -2.44 -8.21
C GLY A 113 1.00 -0.92 -8.14
N MET A 114 0.23 -0.38 -7.21
CA MET A 114 0.16 1.05 -6.92
C MET A 114 0.78 1.35 -5.56
N LEU A 115 1.79 2.20 -5.54
CA LEU A 115 2.42 2.68 -4.31
C LEU A 115 1.54 3.75 -3.65
N VAL A 116 1.19 3.54 -2.38
CA VAL A 116 0.41 4.49 -1.58
C VAL A 116 1.00 4.68 -0.17
N HIS A 117 0.98 5.92 0.30
CA HIS A 117 1.37 6.29 1.66
C HIS A 117 0.12 6.69 2.44
N LEU A 118 -0.14 6.03 3.57
CA LEU A 118 -1.27 6.35 4.44
C LEU A 118 -0.77 6.80 5.81
N ASN A 119 -1.23 7.96 6.26
CA ASN A 119 -0.98 8.44 7.62
C ASN A 119 -2.04 7.88 8.56
N ILE A 120 -1.71 6.80 9.26
CA ILE A 120 -2.62 6.10 10.16
C ILE A 120 -2.38 6.60 11.60
N PRO A 121 -3.40 7.11 12.31
CA PRO A 121 -3.28 7.44 13.72
C PRO A 121 -2.85 6.22 14.56
N THR A 122 -1.85 6.41 15.42
CA THR A 122 -1.22 5.31 16.16
C THR A 122 -1.01 5.70 17.63
N ARG A 123 -1.35 4.79 18.55
CA ARG A 123 -1.19 4.95 20.00
C ARG A 123 -0.32 3.82 20.58
N GLY A 124 0.18 4.01 21.80
CA GLY A 124 0.99 3.02 22.51
C GLY A 124 2.50 3.16 22.32
N LEU A 125 2.95 4.24 21.68
CA LEU A 125 4.36 4.61 21.54
C LEU A 125 4.60 6.00 22.15
N ASN A 126 5.85 6.22 22.57
CA ASN A 126 6.32 7.44 23.23
C ASN A 126 7.60 8.02 22.59
N GLN A 127 8.03 7.45 21.45
CA GLN A 127 9.17 7.90 20.69
C GLN A 127 9.03 7.46 19.24
N ASN A 128 9.74 8.13 18.33
CA ASN A 128 9.76 7.76 16.92
C ASN A 128 10.19 6.30 16.75
N LYS A 129 9.53 5.60 15.82
CA LYS A 129 9.82 4.19 15.55
C LYS A 129 9.64 3.88 14.07
N ILE A 130 10.58 3.14 13.52
CA ILE A 130 10.44 2.50 12.23
C ILE A 130 9.96 1.06 12.48
N PHE A 131 8.91 0.68 11.78
CA PHE A 131 8.39 -0.67 11.69
C PHE A 131 8.78 -1.27 10.35
N LYS A 132 9.45 -2.42 10.38
CA LYS A 132 9.70 -3.21 9.17
C LYS A 132 8.42 -3.92 8.73
N SER A 133 8.30 -4.29 7.46
CA SER A 133 7.16 -5.09 6.97
C SER A 133 6.92 -6.35 7.79
N THR A 134 7.97 -7.05 8.21
CA THR A 134 7.88 -8.28 9.02
C THR A 134 7.41 -8.04 10.46
N GLU A 135 7.36 -6.79 10.92
CA GLU A 135 6.87 -6.41 12.26
C GLU A 135 5.39 -5.99 12.25
N LEU A 136 4.78 -5.94 11.06
CA LEU A 136 3.41 -5.51 10.84
C LEU A 136 2.60 -6.61 10.16
N GLU A 137 1.45 -6.92 10.72
CA GLU A 137 0.42 -7.73 10.07
C GLU A 137 -0.67 -6.80 9.55
N VAL A 138 -1.17 -7.10 8.36
CA VAL A 138 -2.15 -6.25 7.68
C VAL A 138 -3.30 -7.08 7.15
N GLU A 139 -4.51 -6.64 7.48
CA GLU A 139 -5.76 -7.17 6.93
C GLU A 139 -6.33 -6.16 5.94
N PHE A 140 -6.68 -6.62 4.75
CA PHE A 140 -7.39 -5.83 3.74
C PHE A 140 -8.76 -6.46 3.48
N THR A 141 -9.82 -5.74 3.86
CA THR A 141 -11.19 -6.26 3.94
C THR A 141 -12.17 -5.31 3.29
N ASP A 142 -13.40 -5.76 3.07
CA ASP A 142 -14.46 -4.97 2.42
C ASP A 142 -14.03 -4.41 1.05
N VAL A 143 -13.17 -5.14 0.34
CA VAL A 143 -12.56 -4.70 -0.91
C VAL A 143 -13.59 -4.70 -2.04
N ARG A 144 -13.74 -3.56 -2.71
CA ARG A 144 -14.59 -3.41 -3.90
C ARG A 144 -13.81 -2.67 -4.97
N VAL A 145 -13.98 -3.11 -6.21
CA VAL A 145 -13.32 -2.49 -7.36
C VAL A 145 -14.33 -2.20 -8.46
N THR A 146 -14.06 -1.17 -9.23
CA THR A 146 -14.74 -0.91 -10.50
C THR A 146 -13.79 -1.24 -11.64
N TYR A 147 -14.22 -2.12 -12.54
CA TYR A 147 -13.44 -2.48 -13.73
C TYR A 147 -13.50 -1.38 -14.79
N VAL A 148 -12.46 -1.32 -15.61
CA VAL A 148 -12.50 -0.55 -16.86
C VAL A 148 -13.33 -1.36 -17.86
N ASP A 149 -14.38 -0.75 -18.41
CA ASP A 149 -15.20 -1.39 -19.46
C ASP A 149 -14.34 -1.59 -20.72
N GLU A 150 -14.44 -2.77 -21.34
CA GLU A 150 -13.73 -3.15 -22.58
C GLU A 150 -14.29 -2.41 -23.81
#